data_AF-A0A5J5C5T6-F1
#
_entry.id   AF-A0A5J5C5T6-F1
#
_cell.length_a   1.000
_cell.length_b   1.000
_cell.length_c   1.000
_cell.angle_alpha   90.00
_cell.angle_beta   90.00
_cell.angle_gamma   90.00
#
_symmetry.space_group_name_H-M   'P 1'
#
loop_
_entity.id
_entity.type
_entity.pdbx_description
1 polymer ?
#
loop_
_entity_poly.entity_id
_entity_poly.type
_entity_poly.pdbx_seq_one_letter_code
_entity_poly.pdbx_strand_id
1 'polypeptide(L)'
;MFFFLASASDPSSLQDFCIAVNDLNVTEFINGKFCKDSKLATGDDFFFTGLNVPRNTSNTFGSTATIVSVDIFPALNTLGISFARIDFAPNGLNPPHMHPRASEVFIVLEGTLYGGFVTSNPDNRLISKILHPGDVFVFPAGLIHFQLNVGNTNAIVYAAFGSQNPGRTDIPKALFGSNPPIFTGVLTKAFQVDTNIINDLQAPYRMDNSFQVDKNIINDLQAAFKMDNYY
;
A
#
# COMPACT_ATOMS: atom_id res chain seq x y z
N MET A 1 19.00 30.56 -19.84
CA MET A 1 18.74 29.15 -19.49
C MET A 1 17.87 29.16 -18.24
N PHE A 2 16.58 28.84 -18.36
CA PHE A 2 15.68 28.72 -17.20
C PHE A 2 15.78 27.28 -16.68
N PHE A 3 16.20 27.11 -15.44
CA PHE A 3 16.15 25.81 -14.75
C PHE A 3 14.77 25.70 -14.09
N PHE A 4 13.94 24.77 -14.54
CA PHE A 4 12.75 24.37 -13.80
C PHE A 4 13.16 23.33 -12.75
N LEU A 5 13.06 23.70 -11.48
CA LEU A 5 13.15 22.75 -10.38
C LEU A 5 11.81 21.99 -10.31
N ALA A 6 11.80 20.76 -10.78
CA ALA A 6 10.69 19.85 -10.55
C ALA A 6 10.87 19.20 -9.17
N SER A 7 9.92 19.42 -8.27
CA SER A 7 9.86 18.67 -7.00
C SER A 7 9.16 17.34 -7.25
N ALA A 8 9.82 16.23 -6.92
CA ALA A 8 9.27 14.87 -7.05
C ALA A 8 8.58 14.37 -5.76
N SER A 9 8.47 15.22 -4.73
CA SER A 9 7.80 14.97 -3.46
C SER A 9 6.72 16.00 -3.20
N ASP A 10 5.92 15.77 -2.15
CA ASP A 10 4.97 16.76 -1.63
C ASP A 10 5.64 18.14 -1.47
N PRO A 11 4.97 19.24 -1.86
CA PRO A 11 5.50 20.59 -1.68
C PRO A 11 5.77 20.91 -0.20
N SER A 12 6.80 21.71 0.07
CA SER A 12 7.03 22.22 1.43
C SER A 12 5.88 23.11 1.89
N SER A 13 5.51 23.00 3.16
CA SER A 13 4.55 23.91 3.79
C SER A 13 5.04 25.35 3.76
N LEU A 14 4.13 26.31 3.53
CA LEU A 14 4.41 27.74 3.53
C LEU A 14 3.95 28.46 4.82
N GLN A 15 3.36 27.69 5.74
CA GLN A 15 2.85 28.11 7.04
C GLN A 15 2.88 26.91 7.99
N ASP A 16 2.68 27.14 9.29
CA ASP A 16 2.78 26.10 10.32
C ASP A 16 1.82 24.92 10.09
N PHE A 17 0.59 25.19 9.62
CA PHE A 17 -0.40 24.17 9.31
C PHE A 17 -1.45 24.66 8.30
N CYS A 18 -2.09 23.74 7.60
CA CYS A 18 -3.23 23.98 6.72
C CYS A 18 -4.17 22.77 6.77
N ILE A 19 -5.15 22.77 7.68
CA ILE A 19 -6.08 21.65 7.84
C ILE A 19 -6.98 21.56 6.60
N ALA A 20 -7.00 20.40 5.93
CA ALA A 20 -7.81 20.22 4.73
C ALA A 20 -9.31 20.41 5.02
N VAL A 21 -10.02 21.05 4.10
CA VAL A 21 -11.49 21.07 4.07
C VAL A 21 -12.02 20.20 2.94
N ASN A 22 -13.04 19.41 3.24
CA ASN A 22 -13.84 18.69 2.25
C ASN A 22 -15.12 19.50 1.99
N ASP A 23 -14.98 20.67 1.38
CA ASP A 23 -16.13 21.47 0.97
C ASP A 23 -16.59 21.03 -0.43
N LEU A 24 -17.78 20.43 -0.49
CA LEU A 24 -18.41 19.96 -1.73
C LEU A 24 -18.87 21.11 -2.64
N ASN A 25 -18.89 22.34 -2.14
CA ASN A 25 -19.29 23.53 -2.91
C ASN A 25 -18.13 24.18 -3.65
N VAL A 26 -16.88 23.77 -3.38
CA VAL A 26 -15.72 24.29 -4.09
C VAL A 26 -15.61 23.59 -5.44
N THR A 27 -15.71 24.36 -6.52
CA THR A 27 -15.66 23.85 -7.89
C THR A 27 -14.24 23.83 -8.45
N GLU A 28 -13.32 24.55 -7.82
CA GLU A 28 -11.91 24.57 -8.21
C GLU A 28 -11.13 23.35 -7.71
N PHE A 29 -10.24 22.84 -8.57
CA PHE A 29 -9.29 21.80 -8.22
C PHE A 29 -7.89 22.40 -8.08
N ILE A 30 -7.23 22.13 -6.95
CA ILE A 30 -5.84 22.51 -6.71
C ILE A 30 -4.96 21.28 -6.47
N ASN A 31 -3.63 21.45 -6.53
CA ASN A 31 -2.71 20.41 -6.07
C ASN A 31 -2.75 20.35 -4.54
N GLY A 32 -3.38 19.30 -3.99
CA GLY A 32 -3.59 19.15 -2.55
C GLY A 32 -5.04 19.42 -2.15
N LYS A 33 -5.25 20.16 -1.06
CA LYS A 33 -6.56 20.49 -0.49
C LYS A 33 -6.60 21.93 0.01
N PHE A 34 -7.77 22.55 -0.04
CA PHE A 34 -7.99 23.88 0.55
C PHE A 34 -7.88 23.83 2.07
N CYS A 35 -7.51 24.96 2.67
CA CYS A 35 -7.31 25.07 4.12
C CYS A 35 -8.55 25.63 4.82
N LYS A 36 -8.86 25.11 6.01
CA LYS A 36 -9.69 25.76 7.03
C LYS A 36 -9.03 27.06 7.52
N ASP A 37 -9.82 28.05 7.95
CA ASP A 37 -9.28 29.24 8.64
C ASP A 37 -8.50 28.80 9.89
N SER A 38 -7.23 29.20 9.96
CA SER A 38 -6.31 28.80 11.04
C SER A 38 -6.76 29.28 12.41
N LYS A 39 -7.57 30.35 12.49
CA LYS A 39 -8.13 30.85 13.75
C LYS A 39 -9.18 29.92 14.36
N LEU A 40 -9.75 29.02 13.55
CA LEU A 40 -10.75 28.05 13.98
C LEU A 40 -10.13 26.69 14.34
N ALA A 41 -8.80 26.57 14.26
CA ALA A 41 -8.10 25.34 14.57
C ALA A 41 -8.11 25.04 16.07
N THR A 42 -8.30 23.77 16.41
CA THR A 42 -8.34 23.26 17.78
C THR A 42 -7.51 21.98 17.88
N GLY A 43 -7.22 21.52 19.10
CA GLY A 43 -6.50 20.26 19.31
C GLY A 43 -7.17 19.05 18.65
N ASP A 44 -8.50 19.06 18.56
CA ASP A 44 -9.28 17.98 17.93
C ASP A 44 -9.02 17.88 16.41
N ASP A 45 -8.62 18.97 15.75
CA ASP A 45 -8.26 18.94 14.33
C ASP A 45 -6.94 18.16 14.10
N PHE A 46 -6.06 18.07 15.11
CA PHE A 46 -4.75 17.42 15.06
C PHE A 46 -4.70 16.08 15.80
N PHE A 47 -5.86 15.52 16.14
CA PHE A 47 -5.97 14.28 16.88
C PHE A 47 -6.58 13.17 16.02
N PHE A 48 -5.94 12.00 15.99
CA PHE A 48 -6.46 10.80 15.34
C PHE A 48 -6.42 9.61 16.30
N THR A 49 -7.50 8.84 16.35
CA THR A 49 -7.64 7.67 17.24
C THR A 49 -8.19 6.45 16.49
N GLY A 50 -8.09 5.28 17.12
CA GLY A 50 -8.63 4.02 16.60
C GLY A 50 -7.62 3.13 15.88
N LEU A 51 -6.38 3.57 15.68
CA LEU A 51 -5.31 2.70 15.17
C LEU A 51 -4.89 1.62 16.14
N ASN A 52 -5.17 1.77 17.43
CA ASN A 52 -4.96 0.72 18.42
C ASN A 52 -5.91 -0.47 18.24
N VAL A 53 -6.98 -0.34 17.44
CA VAL A 53 -7.98 -1.39 17.23
C VAL A 53 -7.61 -2.24 16.02
N PRO A 54 -7.42 -3.57 16.19
CA PRO A 54 -7.20 -4.48 15.06
C PRO A 54 -8.34 -4.46 14.06
N ARG A 55 -8.02 -4.55 12.77
CA ARG A 55 -9.01 -4.65 11.69
C ARG A 55 -9.34 -6.08 11.33
N ASN A 56 -10.53 -6.28 10.76
CA ASN A 56 -10.99 -7.59 10.31
C ASN A 56 -10.12 -8.09 9.15
N THR A 57 -9.48 -9.24 9.34
CA THR A 57 -8.66 -9.94 8.35
C THR A 57 -9.38 -11.10 7.68
N SER A 58 -10.68 -11.29 7.94
CA SER A 58 -11.55 -12.29 7.30
C SER A 58 -11.92 -11.88 5.88
N ASN A 59 -10.90 -11.72 5.04
CA ASN A 59 -11.00 -11.42 3.61
C ASN A 59 -10.09 -12.36 2.81
N THR A 60 -10.18 -12.28 1.49
CA THR A 60 -9.44 -13.15 0.56
C THR A 60 -7.93 -13.10 0.69
N PHE A 61 -7.38 -12.00 1.19
CA PHE A 61 -5.94 -11.83 1.38
C PHE A 61 -5.50 -12.15 2.80
N GLY A 62 -6.40 -12.30 3.77
CA GLY A 62 -6.03 -12.51 5.17
C GLY A 62 -5.32 -11.31 5.81
N SER A 63 -5.39 -10.12 5.19
CA SER A 63 -4.77 -8.90 5.70
C SER A 63 -5.64 -7.67 5.43
N THR A 64 -5.48 -6.63 6.25
CA THR A 64 -6.19 -5.35 6.07
C THR A 64 -5.26 -4.19 6.37
N ALA A 65 -5.04 -3.33 5.37
CA ALA A 65 -4.29 -2.08 5.53
C ALA A 65 -5.25 -0.90 5.72
N THR A 66 -5.13 -0.21 6.85
CA THR A 66 -5.82 1.06 7.12
C THR A 66 -4.84 2.20 6.91
N ILE A 67 -4.82 2.76 5.71
CA ILE A 67 -4.07 3.98 5.40
C ILE A 67 -4.85 5.16 5.96
N VAL A 68 -4.15 6.08 6.61
CA VAL A 68 -4.65 7.35 7.13
C VAL A 68 -3.92 8.45 6.37
N SER A 69 -4.44 8.75 5.18
CA SER A 69 -3.99 9.86 4.34
C SER A 69 -4.69 11.17 4.74
N VAL A 70 -4.34 12.26 4.05
CA VAL A 70 -5.02 13.55 4.16
C VAL A 70 -6.55 13.48 4.00
N ASP A 71 -7.06 12.51 3.24
CA ASP A 71 -8.51 12.34 3.04
C ASP A 71 -9.23 11.81 4.29
N ILE A 72 -8.50 11.14 5.19
CA ILE A 72 -9.01 10.56 6.43
C ILE A 72 -8.61 11.42 7.63
N PHE A 73 -7.41 11.99 7.61
CA PHE A 73 -6.91 12.88 8.66
C PHE A 73 -6.48 14.23 8.05
N PRO A 74 -7.39 15.21 8.02
CA PRO A 74 -7.20 16.47 7.31
C PRO A 74 -6.00 17.32 7.75
N ALA A 75 -5.53 17.17 8.99
CA ALA A 75 -4.35 17.88 9.48
C ALA A 75 -3.05 17.48 8.80
N LEU A 76 -3.01 16.36 8.06
CA LEU A 76 -1.84 15.93 7.29
C LEU A 76 -1.58 16.78 6.05
N ASN A 77 -2.53 17.62 5.65
CA ASN A 77 -2.40 18.45 4.46
C ASN A 77 -1.21 19.41 4.59
N THR A 78 -0.43 19.51 3.50
CA THR A 78 0.84 20.22 3.36
C THR A 78 2.03 19.67 4.16
N LEU A 79 1.83 18.68 5.03
CA LEU A 79 2.89 18.19 5.94
C LEU A 79 3.79 17.10 5.34
N GLY A 80 3.45 16.57 4.16
CA GLY A 80 4.30 15.60 3.47
C GLY A 80 4.39 14.22 4.14
N ILE A 81 3.44 13.89 5.02
CA ILE A 81 3.44 12.62 5.76
C ILE A 81 2.04 12.01 5.85
N SER A 82 2.00 10.68 5.93
CA SER A 82 0.81 9.92 6.31
C SER A 82 1.24 8.61 6.97
N PHE A 83 0.29 7.84 7.47
CA PHE A 83 0.58 6.59 8.18
C PHE A 83 -0.44 5.50 7.89
N ALA A 84 -0.12 4.26 8.23
CA ALA A 84 -1.04 3.16 8.16
C ALA A 84 -0.85 2.18 9.30
N ARG A 85 -1.91 1.46 9.63
CA ARG A 85 -1.83 0.18 10.34
C ARG A 85 -2.13 -0.95 9.38
N ILE A 86 -1.38 -2.04 9.45
CA ILE A 86 -1.71 -3.27 8.74
C ILE A 86 -1.85 -4.41 9.76
N ASP A 87 -2.97 -5.12 9.67
CA ASP A 87 -3.25 -6.33 10.44
C ASP A 87 -3.19 -7.54 9.50
N PHE A 88 -2.53 -8.62 9.94
CA PHE A 88 -2.43 -9.88 9.21
C PHE A 88 -2.91 -11.04 10.07
N ALA A 89 -3.79 -11.88 9.53
CA ALA A 89 -4.01 -13.24 10.04
C ALA A 89 -2.79 -14.13 9.74
N PRO A 90 -2.66 -15.34 10.33
CA PRO A 90 -1.68 -16.31 9.87
C PRO A 90 -1.85 -16.57 8.37
N ASN A 91 -0.75 -16.57 7.62
CA ASN A 91 -0.73 -16.64 6.15
C ASN A 91 -1.37 -15.44 5.42
N GLY A 92 -1.69 -14.36 6.15
CA GLY A 92 -2.17 -13.12 5.55
C GLY A 92 -1.13 -12.49 4.63
N LEU A 93 -1.56 -12.09 3.44
CA LEU A 93 -0.75 -11.47 2.41
C LEU A 93 -1.21 -10.03 2.21
N ASN A 94 -0.30 -9.07 2.31
CA ASN A 94 -0.47 -7.78 1.67
C ASN A 94 0.13 -7.92 0.26
N PRO A 95 -0.70 -8.04 -0.79
CA PRO A 95 -0.28 -8.50 -2.10
C PRO A 95 0.72 -7.53 -2.75
N PRO A 96 1.44 -7.94 -3.81
CA PRO A 96 2.32 -7.04 -4.54
C PRO A 96 1.63 -5.73 -4.91
N HIS A 97 2.17 -4.63 -4.39
CA HIS A 97 1.64 -3.28 -4.58
C HIS A 97 2.79 -2.27 -4.64
N MET A 98 2.47 -1.02 -4.99
CA MET A 98 3.41 0.09 -4.95
C MET A 98 2.74 1.38 -4.49
N HIS A 99 3.54 2.27 -3.92
CA HIS A 99 3.17 3.64 -3.57
C HIS A 99 3.80 4.60 -4.59
N PRO A 100 3.02 5.15 -5.53
CA PRO A 100 3.58 5.96 -6.62
C PRO A 100 4.14 7.31 -6.16
N ARG A 101 3.77 7.79 -4.96
CA ARG A 101 4.12 9.14 -4.49
C ARG A 101 4.88 9.15 -3.16
N ALA A 102 5.22 8.00 -2.59
CA ALA A 102 5.93 7.97 -1.31
C ALA A 102 6.78 6.72 -1.16
N SER A 103 7.93 6.89 -0.50
CA SER A 103 8.58 5.80 0.20
C SER A 103 7.77 5.44 1.44
N GLU A 104 7.78 4.17 1.80
CA GLU A 104 7.20 3.65 3.02
C GLU A 104 8.33 3.21 3.97
N VAL A 105 8.17 3.50 5.25
CA VAL A 105 8.92 2.84 6.32
C VAL A 105 7.91 2.18 7.23
N PHE A 106 8.15 0.93 7.60
CA PHE A 106 7.25 0.24 8.49
C PHE A 106 7.99 -0.46 9.64
N ILE A 107 7.31 -0.62 10.77
CA ILE A 107 7.82 -1.27 11.98
C ILE A 107 6.88 -2.40 12.37
N VAL A 108 7.46 -3.58 12.60
CA VAL A 108 6.71 -4.75 13.07
C VAL A 108 6.50 -4.62 14.58
N LEU A 109 5.25 -4.69 15.02
CA LEU A 109 4.92 -4.71 16.45
C LEU A 109 4.67 -6.12 16.98
N GLU A 110 4.04 -6.98 16.18
CA GLU A 110 3.70 -8.35 16.55
C GLU A 110 3.84 -9.28 15.35
N GLY A 111 4.07 -10.58 15.61
CA GLY A 111 4.13 -11.64 14.61
C GLY A 111 5.45 -11.73 13.85
N THR A 112 5.45 -12.47 12.74
CA THR A 112 6.64 -12.71 11.90
C THR A 112 6.27 -12.56 10.43
N LEU A 113 6.93 -11.63 9.74
CA LEU A 113 6.60 -11.26 8.37
C LEU A 113 7.75 -11.55 7.43
N TYR A 114 7.48 -12.19 6.31
CA TYR A 114 8.35 -12.14 5.15
C TYR A 114 7.98 -10.91 4.32
N GLY A 115 8.89 -9.94 4.21
CA GLY A 115 8.67 -8.71 3.47
C GLY A 115 9.80 -8.41 2.50
N GLY A 116 9.49 -7.77 1.38
CA GLY A 116 10.50 -7.38 0.40
C GLY A 116 9.98 -6.51 -0.73
N PHE A 117 10.91 -5.96 -1.52
CA PHE A 117 10.64 -5.20 -2.73
C PHE A 117 11.53 -5.66 -3.89
N VAL A 118 11.11 -5.35 -5.10
CA VAL A 118 11.83 -5.67 -6.33
C VAL A 118 12.43 -4.39 -6.93
N THR A 119 13.73 -4.40 -7.24
CA THR A 119 14.38 -3.26 -7.91
C THR A 119 13.88 -3.11 -9.35
N SER A 120 14.07 -1.94 -9.95
CA SER A 120 13.74 -1.72 -11.36
C SER A 120 14.65 -2.50 -12.31
N ASN A 121 14.33 -2.44 -13.61
CA ASN A 121 15.20 -2.91 -14.68
C ASN A 121 16.62 -2.31 -14.59
N PRO A 122 17.65 -3.04 -15.07
CA PRO A 122 17.56 -4.37 -15.69
C PRO A 122 17.47 -5.54 -14.71
N ASP A 123 17.81 -5.32 -13.43
CA ASP A 123 18.10 -6.42 -12.51
C ASP A 123 16.86 -7.13 -11.99
N ASN A 124 15.74 -6.40 -11.80
CA ASN A 124 14.51 -6.95 -11.21
C ASN A 124 14.78 -7.80 -9.95
N ARG A 125 15.73 -7.35 -9.13
CA ARG A 125 16.27 -8.11 -8.00
C ARG A 125 15.35 -7.97 -6.79
N LEU A 126 15.00 -9.10 -6.18
CA LEU A 126 14.29 -9.13 -4.92
C LEU A 126 15.24 -8.80 -3.76
N ILE A 127 14.86 -7.81 -2.94
CA ILE A 127 15.49 -7.50 -1.65
C ILE A 127 14.43 -7.80 -0.58
N SER A 128 14.71 -8.80 0.26
CA SER A 128 13.72 -9.31 1.22
C SER A 128 14.36 -9.75 2.54
N LYS A 129 13.52 -9.87 3.59
CA LYS A 129 13.94 -10.33 4.92
C LYS A 129 12.75 -10.94 5.68
N ILE A 130 13.05 -11.84 6.63
CA ILE A 130 12.13 -12.22 7.70
C ILE A 130 12.24 -11.21 8.84
N LEU A 131 11.12 -10.57 9.15
CA LEU A 131 11.01 -9.45 10.08
C LEU A 131 10.29 -9.90 11.36
N HIS A 132 10.82 -9.46 12.50
CA HIS A 132 10.34 -9.76 13.84
C HIS A 132 9.93 -8.47 14.57
N PRO A 133 9.22 -8.55 15.71
CA PRO A 133 8.84 -7.38 16.48
C PRO A 133 10.04 -6.47 16.80
N GLY A 134 9.89 -5.17 16.52
CA GLY A 134 10.94 -4.17 16.66
C GLY A 134 11.75 -3.93 15.39
N ASP A 135 11.69 -4.81 14.40
CA ASP A 135 12.38 -4.60 13.12
C ASP A 135 11.69 -3.51 12.30
N VAL A 136 12.53 -2.70 11.62
CA VAL A 136 12.12 -1.68 10.67
C VAL A 136 12.58 -2.08 9.27
N PHE A 137 11.73 -1.88 8.27
CA PHE A 137 12.08 -2.05 6.86
C PHE A 137 11.59 -0.87 6.03
N VAL A 138 12.32 -0.56 4.96
CA VAL A 138 12.03 0.58 4.08
C VAL A 138 11.70 0.06 2.69
N PHE A 139 10.60 0.55 2.13
CA PHE A 139 10.19 0.31 0.75
C PHE A 139 10.35 1.63 -0.04
N PRO A 140 11.30 1.71 -0.98
CA PRO A 140 11.48 2.91 -1.78
C PRO A 140 10.26 3.25 -2.65
N ALA A 141 10.02 4.56 -2.85
CA ALA A 141 8.92 5.06 -3.65
C ALA A 141 8.84 4.40 -5.03
N GLY A 142 7.64 3.97 -5.40
CA GLY A 142 7.36 3.40 -6.73
C GLY A 142 7.82 1.97 -6.96
N LEU A 143 8.53 1.33 -6.03
CA LEU A 143 8.94 -0.07 -6.18
C LEU A 143 7.82 -1.03 -5.75
N ILE A 144 7.66 -2.11 -6.52
CA ILE A 144 6.73 -3.19 -6.18
C ILE A 144 7.24 -3.90 -4.93
N HIS A 145 6.39 -4.02 -3.91
CA HIS A 145 6.69 -4.67 -2.65
C HIS A 145 5.47 -5.42 -2.11
N PHE A 146 5.71 -6.28 -1.13
CA PHE A 146 4.70 -7.16 -0.54
C PHE A 146 5.10 -7.56 0.87
N GLN A 147 4.13 -8.09 1.64
CA GLN A 147 4.40 -8.72 2.92
C GLN A 147 3.51 -9.94 3.12
N LEU A 148 4.07 -11.02 3.66
CA LEU A 148 3.37 -12.26 3.99
C LEU A 148 3.62 -12.61 5.45
N ASN A 149 2.55 -12.88 6.20
CA ASN A 149 2.66 -13.42 7.55
C ASN A 149 3.01 -14.91 7.48
N VAL A 150 4.27 -15.21 7.76
CA VAL A 150 4.82 -16.57 7.80
C VAL A 150 4.81 -17.17 9.21
N GLY A 151 4.38 -16.38 10.21
CA GLY A 151 4.18 -16.84 11.57
C GLY A 151 2.85 -17.58 11.76
N ASN A 152 2.75 -18.26 12.91
CA ASN A 152 1.54 -18.98 13.31
C ASN A 152 0.54 -18.10 14.09
N THR A 153 0.88 -16.84 14.35
CA THR A 153 0.05 -15.88 15.07
C THR A 153 -0.31 -14.72 14.15
N ASN A 154 -1.25 -13.87 14.58
CA ASN A 154 -1.49 -12.60 13.90
C ASN A 154 -0.20 -11.75 13.91
N ALA A 155 -0.09 -10.86 12.93
CA ALA A 155 0.97 -9.86 12.86
C ALA A 155 0.37 -8.44 12.76
N ILE A 156 1.05 -7.49 13.39
CA ILE A 156 0.63 -6.08 13.42
C ILE A 156 1.81 -5.21 13.01
N VAL A 157 1.55 -4.25 12.15
CA VAL A 157 2.56 -3.33 11.62
C VAL A 157 2.02 -1.91 11.61
N TYR A 158 2.89 -0.95 11.90
CA TYR A 158 2.67 0.46 11.57
C TYR A 158 3.61 0.89 10.45
N ALA A 159 3.05 1.60 9.48
CA ALA A 159 3.79 2.21 8.39
C ALA A 159 3.65 3.73 8.42
N ALA A 160 4.68 4.43 7.96
CA ALA A 160 4.67 5.86 7.69
C ALA A 160 5.15 6.10 6.25
N PHE A 161 4.61 7.14 5.62
CA PHE A 161 4.88 7.47 4.23
C PHE A 161 5.39 8.90 4.12
N GLY A 162 6.32 9.13 3.19
CA GLY A 162 6.83 10.47 2.85
C GLY A 162 5.90 11.29 1.94
N SER A 163 4.58 11.14 2.08
CA SER A 163 3.56 11.97 1.41
C SER A 163 2.27 11.96 2.22
N GLN A 164 1.52 13.07 2.19
CA GLN A 164 0.16 13.16 2.71
C GLN A 164 -0.82 12.24 1.96
N ASN A 165 -0.48 11.88 0.72
CA ASN A 165 -1.23 10.96 -0.12
C ASN A 165 -0.27 10.05 -0.91
N PRO A 166 0.17 8.92 -0.33
CA PRO A 166 1.15 8.04 -0.97
C PRO A 166 0.61 7.41 -2.26
N GLY A 167 -0.72 7.29 -2.38
CA GLY A 167 -1.39 6.46 -3.38
C GLY A 167 -1.12 4.99 -3.16
N ARG A 168 -1.87 4.12 -3.82
CA ARG A 168 -1.61 2.68 -3.78
C ARG A 168 -2.07 2.05 -5.08
N THR A 169 -1.20 1.24 -5.66
CA THR A 169 -1.51 0.44 -6.84
C THR A 169 -1.30 -1.02 -6.50
N ASP A 170 -2.37 -1.76 -6.26
CA ASP A 170 -2.31 -3.23 -6.11
C ASP A 170 -2.07 -3.84 -7.48
N ILE A 171 -0.89 -4.42 -7.71
CA ILE A 171 -0.43 -4.85 -9.04
C ILE A 171 -1.40 -5.86 -9.68
N PRO A 172 -1.85 -6.93 -8.98
CA PRO A 172 -2.78 -7.88 -9.57
C PRO A 172 -4.10 -7.23 -10.00
N LYS A 173 -4.67 -6.36 -9.14
CA LYS A 173 -5.93 -5.66 -9.44
C LYS A 173 -5.77 -4.65 -10.57
N ALA A 174 -4.65 -3.93 -10.61
CA ALA A 174 -4.38 -2.97 -11.68
C ALA A 174 -4.23 -3.64 -13.05
N LEU A 175 -3.66 -4.85 -13.10
CA LEU A 175 -3.47 -5.59 -14.35
C LEU A 175 -4.72 -6.35 -14.79
N PHE A 176 -5.39 -7.03 -13.85
CA PHE A 176 -6.46 -7.97 -14.17
C PHE A 176 -7.88 -7.49 -13.81
N GLY A 177 -7.99 -6.40 -13.05
CA GLY A 177 -9.25 -5.84 -12.55
C GLY A 177 -9.38 -4.33 -12.76
N SER A 178 -8.67 -3.75 -13.73
CA SER A 178 -8.84 -2.34 -14.08
C SER A 178 -10.24 -2.06 -14.63
N ASN A 179 -10.71 -0.82 -14.49
CA ASN A 179 -11.97 -0.38 -15.07
C ASN A 179 -11.77 0.91 -15.90
N PRO A 180 -11.93 0.88 -17.24
CA PRO A 180 -12.23 -0.30 -18.05
C PRO A 180 -11.09 -1.35 -18.03
N PRO A 181 -11.38 -2.64 -18.35
CA PRO A 181 -10.35 -3.68 -18.37
C PRO A 181 -9.26 -3.44 -19.42
N ILE A 182 -8.02 -3.79 -19.11
CA ILE A 182 -6.94 -3.87 -20.12
C ILE A 182 -7.35 -4.90 -21.17
N PHE A 183 -7.16 -4.54 -22.46
CA PHE A 183 -7.43 -5.44 -23.58
C PHE A 183 -6.69 -6.77 -23.38
N THR A 184 -7.44 -7.88 -23.38
CA THR A 184 -6.89 -9.22 -23.09
C THR A 184 -5.68 -9.55 -23.95
N GLY A 185 -5.66 -9.16 -25.23
CA GLY A 185 -4.51 -9.40 -26.10
C GLY A 185 -3.22 -8.68 -25.69
N VAL A 186 -3.30 -7.54 -25.01
CA VAL A 186 -2.12 -6.88 -24.40
C VAL A 186 -1.53 -7.76 -23.31
N LEU A 187 -2.38 -8.28 -22.41
CA LEU A 187 -1.94 -9.14 -21.31
C LEU A 187 -1.45 -10.50 -21.80
N THR A 188 -2.12 -11.12 -22.78
CA THR A 188 -1.67 -12.35 -23.45
C THR A 188 -0.25 -12.17 -23.98
N LYS A 189 0.01 -11.05 -24.68
CA LYS A 189 1.33 -10.76 -25.24
C LYS A 189 2.37 -10.43 -24.17
N ALA A 190 1.99 -9.68 -23.13
CA ALA A 190 2.90 -9.25 -22.05
C ALA A 190 3.32 -10.42 -21.15
N PHE A 191 2.38 -11.30 -20.80
CA PHE A 191 2.63 -12.47 -19.94
C PHE A 191 3.09 -13.71 -20.72
N GLN A 192 3.02 -13.69 -22.06
CA GLN A 192 3.44 -14.80 -22.93
C GLN A 192 2.70 -16.11 -22.64
N VAL A 193 1.41 -16.00 -22.34
CA VAL A 193 0.52 -17.13 -22.04
C VAL A 193 -0.70 -17.09 -22.95
N ASP A 194 -1.46 -18.19 -22.99
CA ASP A 194 -2.70 -18.25 -23.73
C ASP A 194 -3.79 -17.32 -23.16
N THR A 195 -4.68 -16.88 -24.04
CA THR A 195 -5.83 -16.03 -23.71
C THR A 195 -6.72 -16.62 -22.61
N ASN A 196 -6.83 -17.96 -22.52
CA ASN A 196 -7.62 -18.61 -21.48
C ASN A 196 -7.02 -18.36 -20.09
N ILE A 197 -5.69 -18.44 -19.95
CA ILE A 197 -5.00 -18.15 -18.68
C ILE A 197 -5.25 -16.70 -18.25
N ILE A 198 -5.19 -15.75 -19.18
CA ILE A 198 -5.50 -14.34 -18.87
C ILE A 198 -6.96 -14.17 -18.47
N ASN A 199 -7.89 -14.83 -19.16
CA ASN A 199 -9.30 -14.78 -18.78
C ASN A 199 -9.52 -15.34 -17.37
N ASP A 200 -8.83 -16.41 -17.00
CA ASP A 200 -8.88 -16.98 -15.65
C ASP A 200 -8.30 -16.02 -14.61
N LEU A 201 -7.20 -15.32 -14.91
CA LEU A 201 -6.63 -14.28 -14.04
C LEU A 201 -7.55 -13.06 -13.88
N GLN A 202 -8.32 -12.70 -14.92
CA GLN A 202 -9.29 -11.61 -14.88
C GLN A 202 -10.61 -12.01 -14.21
N ALA A 203 -10.99 -13.28 -14.24
CA ALA A 203 -12.30 -13.75 -13.75
C ALA A 203 -12.60 -13.38 -12.29
N PRO A 204 -11.66 -13.53 -11.32
CA PRO A 204 -11.88 -13.11 -9.93
C PRO A 204 -12.19 -11.61 -9.76
N TYR A 205 -11.83 -10.76 -10.73
CA TYR A 205 -12.01 -9.31 -10.67
C TYR A 205 -13.19 -8.79 -11.51
N ARG A 206 -13.77 -9.62 -12.38
CA ARG A 206 -14.93 -9.27 -13.21
C ARG A 206 -16.27 -9.40 -12.46
N MET A 207 -16.31 -10.24 -11.44
CA MET A 207 -17.51 -10.50 -10.65
C MET A 207 -17.45 -9.68 -9.35
N ASP A 208 -18.47 -8.86 -9.13
CA ASP A 208 -18.76 -8.31 -7.81
C ASP A 208 -19.17 -9.48 -6.89
N ASN A 209 -18.17 -10.09 -6.23
CA ASN A 209 -18.20 -10.92 -5.00
C ASN A 209 -17.24 -12.13 -5.03
N SER A 210 -16.28 -12.09 -4.09
CA SER A 210 -15.65 -13.23 -3.38
C SER A 210 -15.21 -14.46 -4.20
N PHE A 211 -14.01 -14.43 -4.79
CA PHE A 211 -13.29 -15.65 -5.15
C PHE A 211 -12.28 -16.00 -4.05
N GLN A 212 -12.49 -17.10 -3.32
CA GLN A 212 -11.58 -17.58 -2.26
C GLN A 212 -10.31 -18.18 -2.89
N VAL A 213 -9.13 -17.79 -2.42
CA VAL A 213 -7.84 -18.34 -2.88
C VAL A 213 -7.75 -19.83 -2.51
N ASP A 214 -7.25 -20.67 -3.42
CA ASP A 214 -7.00 -22.10 -3.17
C ASP A 214 -5.97 -22.27 -2.04
N LYS A 215 -6.34 -23.04 -1.01
CA LYS A 215 -5.50 -23.35 0.16
C LYS A 215 -4.19 -24.04 -0.20
N ASN A 216 -4.10 -24.66 -1.38
CA ASN A 216 -2.89 -25.35 -1.83
C ASN A 216 -1.71 -24.39 -2.10
N ILE A 217 -1.97 -23.19 -2.62
CA ILE A 217 -0.94 -22.17 -2.86
C ILE A 217 -0.25 -21.74 -1.56
N ILE A 218 -0.99 -21.74 -0.44
CA ILE A 218 -0.46 -21.36 0.87
C ILE A 218 0.57 -22.40 1.37
N ASN A 219 0.33 -23.69 1.13
CA ASN A 219 1.26 -24.75 1.53
C ASN A 219 2.54 -24.72 0.69
N ASP A 220 2.45 -24.40 -0.60
CA ASP A 220 3.60 -24.28 -1.49
C ASP A 220 4.50 -23.08 -1.10
N LEU A 221 3.89 -21.95 -0.71
CA LEU A 221 4.63 -20.79 -0.19
C LEU A 221 5.39 -21.13 1.11
N GLN A 222 4.75 -21.83 2.05
CA GLN A 222 5.41 -22.26 3.29
C GLN A 222 6.55 -23.27 3.07
N ALA A 223 6.45 -24.12 2.05
CA ALA A 223 7.52 -25.06 1.67
C ALA A 223 8.73 -24.35 1.07
N ALA A 224 8.51 -23.31 0.26
CA ALA A 224 9.59 -22.50 -0.33
C ALA A 224 10.42 -21.78 0.76
N PHE A 225 9.79 -21.19 1.77
CA PHE A 225 10.51 -20.51 2.88
C PHE A 225 11.33 -21.44 3.78
N LYS A 226 11.00 -22.74 3.83
CA LYS A 226 11.82 -23.72 4.56
C LYS A 226 13.10 -24.08 3.82
N MET A 227 13.16 -23.88 2.50
CA MET A 227 14.36 -24.17 1.70
C MET A 227 15.40 -23.05 1.74
N ASP A 228 14.98 -21.79 1.93
CA ASP A 228 15.91 -20.64 1.98
C ASP A 228 16.64 -20.47 3.34
N ASN A 229 16.32 -21.26 4.36
CA ASN A 229 17.04 -21.29 5.64
C ASN A 229 18.30 -22.19 5.63
N TYR A 230 18.79 -22.61 4.45
CA TYR A 230 19.96 -23.47 4.27
C TYR A 230 21.18 -22.79 3.63
N TYR A 231 21.18 -21.46 3.49
CA TYR A 231 22.37 -20.69 3.07
C TYR A 231 22.64 -19.50 3.98
#